data_AF-A0A538U1U6-F1
#
_entry.id   AF-A0A538U1U6-F1
#
_cell.length_a   1.000
_cell.length_b   1.000
_cell.length_c   1.000
_cell.angle_alpha   90.00
_cell.angle_beta   90.00
_cell.angle_gamma   90.00
#
_symmetry.space_group_name_H-M   'P 1'
#
loop_
_entity.id
_entity.type
_entity.pdbx_description
1 polymer ?
#
loop_
_entity_poly.entity_id
_entity_poly.type
_entity_poly.pdbx_seq_one_letter_code
_entity_poly.pdbx_strand_id
1 'polypeptide(L)'
;GHAALVRFPGDPFLFTGLLALGRFALTLGALDTGSSFEGMGASRELQIGSFAEPALFVALFTLALATRGSSMSELFGAPVGAAWLTVGASLAMVTLSLGMLLLAEAARGPIDDPTTHLELTMIHEVMALDHSGPDLALILYGSAVRFALFGALLVDLAWPAGGLSDLAATARLGLGLVAVAVLVGIVESSMARLRLLRIPQYLVSAGILASLGALLLLR
;
A
#
# COMPACT_ATOMS: atom_id res chain seq x y z
N GLY A 1 -1.57 17.63 4.26
CA GLY A 1 -1.37 19.07 4.54
C GLY A 1 -2.61 19.75 5.10
N HIS A 2 -3.77 19.51 4.48
CA HIS A 2 -5.07 19.92 5.01
C HIS A 2 -5.66 18.84 5.92
N ALA A 3 -6.53 19.24 6.85
CA ALA A 3 -7.32 18.29 7.61
C ALA A 3 -8.28 17.56 6.67
N ALA A 4 -8.41 16.24 6.85
CA ALA A 4 -9.37 15.44 6.11
C ALA A 4 -10.81 15.93 6.38
N LEU A 5 -11.69 15.79 5.37
CA LEU A 5 -13.12 16.14 5.47
C LEU A 5 -13.81 15.37 6.61
N VAL A 6 -13.41 14.12 6.81
CA VAL A 6 -13.79 13.29 7.95
C VAL A 6 -12.50 12.92 8.68
N ARG A 7 -12.40 13.31 9.95
CA ARG A 7 -11.28 12.99 10.83
C ARG A 7 -11.80 12.59 12.20
N PHE A 8 -11.22 11.55 12.78
CA PHE A 8 -11.51 11.17 14.16
C PHE A 8 -10.33 10.37 14.73
N PRO A 9 -10.16 10.34 16.07
CA PRO A 9 -9.15 9.51 16.70
C PRO A 9 -9.36 8.04 16.33
N GLY A 10 -8.36 7.41 15.72
CA GLY A 10 -8.47 6.02 15.26
C GLY A 10 -9.01 5.86 13.83
N ASP A 11 -9.14 6.92 13.04
CA ASP A 11 -9.38 6.80 11.59
C ASP A 11 -8.35 5.94 10.81
N PRO A 12 -7.10 5.65 11.29
CA PRO A 12 -6.24 4.67 10.63
C PRO A 12 -6.80 3.24 10.65
N PHE A 13 -7.59 2.88 11.67
CA PHE A 13 -8.26 1.59 11.75
C PHE A 13 -9.39 1.47 10.73
N LEU A 14 -10.12 2.57 10.50
CA LEU A 14 -11.14 2.60 9.46
C LEU A 14 -10.49 2.50 8.08
N PHE A 15 -9.40 3.23 7.83
CA PHE A 15 -8.66 3.18 6.57
C PHE A 15 -8.21 1.74 6.22
N THR A 16 -7.55 1.07 7.17
CA THR A 16 -7.12 -0.32 7.00
C THR A 16 -8.30 -1.28 6.85
N GLY A 17 -9.38 -1.10 7.61
CA GLY A 17 -10.60 -1.89 7.49
C GLY A 17 -11.29 -1.75 6.13
N LEU A 18 -11.28 -0.56 5.53
CA LEU A 18 -11.81 -0.35 4.17
C LEU A 18 -10.98 -1.04 3.09
N LEU A 19 -9.65 -1.06 3.24
CA LEU A 19 -8.77 -1.82 2.34
C LEU A 19 -9.05 -3.33 2.44
N ALA A 20 -9.17 -3.85 3.68
CA ALA A 20 -9.50 -5.24 3.93
C ALA A 20 -10.89 -5.60 3.37
N LEU A 21 -11.88 -4.71 3.50
CA LEU A 21 -13.21 -4.89 2.93
C LEU A 21 -13.17 -4.95 1.39
N GLY A 22 -12.34 -4.11 0.76
CA GLY A 22 -12.12 -4.13 -0.68
C GLY A 22 -11.53 -5.47 -1.15
N ARG A 23 -10.52 -5.98 -0.44
CA ARG A 23 -9.97 -7.33 -0.69
C ARG A 23 -11.06 -8.39 -0.54
N PHE A 24 -11.80 -8.36 0.56
CA PHE A 24 -12.88 -9.31 0.82
C PHE A 24 -13.92 -9.33 -0.32
N ALA A 25 -14.34 -8.17 -0.81
CA ALA A 25 -15.27 -8.08 -1.93
C ALA A 25 -14.71 -8.70 -3.22
N LEU A 26 -13.43 -8.44 -3.55
CA LEU A 26 -12.76 -9.06 -4.69
C LEU A 26 -12.64 -10.58 -4.53
N THR A 27 -12.30 -11.06 -3.32
CA THR A 27 -12.23 -12.48 -3.01
C THR A 27 -13.60 -13.15 -3.16
N LEU A 28 -14.68 -12.52 -2.71
CA LEU A 28 -16.03 -13.04 -2.91
C LEU A 28 -16.41 -13.09 -4.39
N GLY A 29 -16.11 -12.05 -5.16
CA GLY A 29 -16.34 -12.03 -6.61
C GLY A 29 -15.67 -13.21 -7.31
N ALA A 30 -14.39 -13.45 -6.99
CA ALA A 30 -13.62 -14.56 -7.54
C ALA A 30 -14.11 -15.97 -7.09
N LEU A 31 -14.80 -16.06 -5.95
CA LEU A 31 -15.36 -17.34 -5.47
C LEU A 31 -16.74 -17.62 -6.08
N ASP A 32 -17.49 -16.58 -6.47
CA ASP A 32 -18.83 -16.69 -7.04
C ASP A 32 -18.84 -17.28 -8.46
N THR A 33 -17.74 -17.10 -9.20
CA THR A 33 -17.55 -17.69 -10.55
C THR A 33 -17.41 -19.22 -10.51
N GLY A 34 -17.03 -19.79 -9.35
CA GLY A 34 -16.94 -21.23 -9.14
C GLY A 34 -15.78 -21.92 -9.88
N SER A 35 -14.86 -21.17 -10.47
CA SER A 35 -13.69 -21.70 -11.19
C SER A 35 -12.55 -22.10 -10.25
N SER A 36 -11.89 -23.21 -10.55
CA SER A 36 -10.72 -23.68 -9.77
C SER A 36 -9.54 -22.72 -9.84
N PHE A 37 -9.41 -21.96 -10.94
CA PHE A 37 -8.36 -20.96 -11.09
C PHE A 37 -8.63 -19.75 -10.20
N GLU A 38 -9.83 -19.21 -10.25
CA GLU A 38 -10.18 -18.03 -9.46
C GLU A 38 -10.12 -18.30 -7.95
N GLY A 39 -10.55 -19.49 -7.51
CA GLY A 39 -10.35 -19.95 -6.13
C GLY A 39 -8.86 -20.05 -5.73
N MET A 40 -7.98 -20.44 -6.66
CA MET A 40 -6.53 -20.44 -6.43
C MET A 40 -5.98 -19.01 -6.29
N GLY A 41 -6.40 -18.08 -7.15
CA GLY A 41 -6.04 -16.66 -7.08
C GLY A 41 -6.49 -16.03 -5.75
N ALA A 42 -7.75 -16.24 -5.39
CA ALA A 42 -8.34 -15.81 -4.13
C ALA A 42 -7.56 -16.31 -2.91
N SER A 43 -7.17 -17.59 -2.89
CA SER A 43 -6.36 -18.14 -1.79
C SER A 43 -4.98 -17.47 -1.68
N ARG A 44 -4.34 -17.15 -2.80
CA ARG A 44 -3.03 -16.48 -2.82
C ARG A 44 -3.15 -15.03 -2.37
N GLU A 45 -4.18 -14.32 -2.82
CA GLU A 45 -4.44 -12.94 -2.41
C GLU A 45 -4.73 -12.82 -0.91
N LEU A 46 -5.53 -13.73 -0.35
CA LEU A 46 -5.75 -13.80 1.10
C LEU A 46 -4.46 -14.11 1.88
N GLN A 47 -3.58 -14.96 1.34
CA GLN A 47 -2.28 -15.22 1.96
C GLN A 47 -1.42 -13.95 2.00
N ILE A 48 -1.32 -13.20 0.89
CA ILE A 48 -0.62 -11.91 0.85
C ILE A 48 -1.22 -10.95 1.88
N GLY A 49 -2.54 -10.83 1.90
CA GLY A 49 -3.25 -9.95 2.81
C GLY A 49 -3.00 -10.23 4.28
N SER A 50 -2.95 -11.52 4.66
CA SER A 50 -2.70 -11.94 6.04
C SER A 50 -1.36 -11.45 6.62
N PHE A 51 -0.37 -11.17 5.76
CA PHE A 51 0.92 -10.60 6.17
C PHE A 51 1.02 -9.09 5.90
N ALA A 52 0.39 -8.60 4.83
CA ALA A 52 0.43 -7.18 4.46
C ALA A 52 -0.34 -6.30 5.45
N GLU A 53 -1.50 -6.75 5.93
CA GLU A 53 -2.34 -5.97 6.84
C GLU A 53 -1.66 -5.72 8.20
N PRO A 54 -1.10 -6.73 8.90
CA PRO A 54 -0.33 -6.48 10.12
C PRO A 54 0.88 -5.56 9.89
N ALA A 55 1.60 -5.73 8.78
CA ALA A 55 2.74 -4.88 8.45
C ALA A 55 2.33 -3.42 8.24
N LEU A 56 1.18 -3.18 7.59
CA LEU A 56 0.60 -1.84 7.44
C LEU A 56 0.22 -1.24 8.80
N PHE A 57 -0.41 -2.03 9.68
CA PHE A 57 -0.73 -1.58 11.05
C PHE A 57 0.52 -1.15 11.82
N VAL A 58 1.60 -1.93 11.75
CA VAL A 58 2.87 -1.57 12.40
C VAL A 58 3.45 -0.30 11.79
N ALA A 59 3.42 -0.14 10.46
CA ALA A 59 3.89 1.10 9.81
C ALA A 59 3.11 2.34 10.29
N LEU A 60 1.78 2.24 10.36
CA LEU A 60 0.92 3.33 10.86
C LEU A 60 1.14 3.59 12.36
N PHE A 61 1.35 2.54 13.16
CA PHE A 61 1.69 2.67 14.57
C PHE A 61 3.03 3.39 14.77
N THR A 62 4.04 3.05 13.99
CA THR A 62 5.34 3.75 14.02
C THR A 62 5.18 5.24 13.67
N LEU A 63 4.35 5.58 12.69
CA LEU A 63 4.04 6.98 12.36
C LEU A 63 3.28 7.68 13.49
N ALA A 64 2.34 7.01 14.15
CA ALA A 64 1.64 7.55 15.31
C ALA A 64 2.62 7.87 16.45
N LEU A 65 3.61 7.01 16.70
CA LEU A 65 4.69 7.29 17.66
C LEU A 65 5.55 8.49 17.25
N ALA A 66 5.96 8.55 15.97
CA ALA A 66 6.83 9.61 15.46
C ALA A 66 6.16 10.99 15.47
N THR A 67 4.87 11.05 15.13
CA THR A 67 4.09 12.29 15.03
C THR A 67 3.34 12.63 16.31
N ARG A 68 3.22 11.70 17.26
CA ARG A 68 2.32 11.75 18.43
C ARG A 68 0.85 12.00 18.06
N GLY A 69 0.46 11.63 16.85
CA GLY A 69 -0.89 11.77 16.32
C GLY A 69 -1.71 10.49 16.44
N SER A 70 -3.03 10.63 16.35
CA SER A 70 -4.00 9.52 16.37
C SER A 70 -4.92 9.47 15.15
N SER A 71 -4.79 10.46 14.25
CA SER A 71 -5.55 10.56 13.00
C SER A 71 -4.63 10.57 11.77
N MET A 72 -5.12 10.11 10.63
CA MET A 72 -4.46 10.10 9.32
C MET A 72 -3.94 11.49 8.95
N SER A 73 -4.72 12.53 9.25
CA SER A 73 -4.34 13.92 9.01
C SER A 73 -3.11 14.35 9.80
N GLU A 74 -2.89 13.79 10.99
CA GLU A 74 -1.71 14.05 11.82
C GLU A 74 -0.52 13.17 11.39
N LEU A 75 -0.78 11.88 11.10
CA LEU A 75 0.22 10.90 10.70
C LEU A 75 0.92 11.25 9.38
N PHE A 76 0.22 11.92 8.45
CA PHE A 76 0.74 12.38 7.15
C PHE A 76 0.72 13.91 7.01
N GLY A 77 0.56 14.61 8.13
CA GLY A 77 0.36 16.05 8.19
C GLY A 77 1.64 16.87 8.33
N ALA A 78 1.47 18.11 8.77
CA ALA A 78 2.57 19.02 9.12
C ALA A 78 3.59 18.43 10.13
N PRO A 79 3.19 17.63 11.15
CA PRO A 79 4.15 17.06 12.10
C PRO A 79 5.24 16.19 11.46
N VAL A 80 4.94 15.53 10.34
CA VAL A 80 5.89 14.64 9.64
C VAL A 80 7.14 15.39 9.18
N GLY A 81 6.96 16.61 8.67
CA GLY A 81 8.08 17.43 8.20
C GLY A 81 9.09 17.73 9.32
N ALA A 82 8.60 18.05 10.52
CA ALA A 82 9.45 18.25 11.69
C ALA A 82 10.05 16.93 12.22
N ALA A 83 9.29 15.84 12.14
CA ALA A 83 9.76 14.51 12.56
C ALA A 83 10.94 14.02 11.70
N TRP A 84 11.02 14.38 10.41
CA TRP A 84 12.19 14.04 9.58
C TRP A 84 13.51 14.60 10.10
N LEU A 85 13.49 15.76 10.76
CA LEU A 85 14.69 16.39 11.31
C LEU A 85 15.19 15.73 12.60
N THR A 86 14.31 15.01 13.31
CA THR A 86 14.60 14.46 14.64
C THR A 86 14.68 12.93 14.64
N VAL A 87 13.82 12.27 13.87
CA VAL A 87 13.65 10.81 13.82
C VAL A 87 13.65 10.26 12.39
N GLY A 88 14.41 10.90 11.49
CA GLY A 88 14.46 10.56 10.07
C GLY A 88 14.84 9.12 9.77
N ALA A 89 15.65 8.46 10.61
CA ALA A 89 15.99 7.05 10.46
C ALA A 89 14.74 6.14 10.60
N SER A 90 13.90 6.40 11.60
CA SER A 90 12.64 5.67 11.80
C SER A 90 11.68 5.90 10.63
N LEU A 91 11.56 7.15 10.17
CA LEU A 91 10.69 7.49 9.03
C LEU A 91 11.18 6.86 7.73
N ALA A 92 12.50 6.80 7.48
CA ALA A 92 13.05 6.11 6.33
C ALA A 92 12.70 4.61 6.33
N MET A 93 12.76 3.94 7.48
CA MET A 93 12.35 2.53 7.59
C MET A 93 10.86 2.34 7.31
N VAL A 94 10.00 3.24 7.79
CA VAL A 94 8.56 3.20 7.49
C VAL A 94 8.29 3.48 6.02
N THR A 95 8.97 4.45 5.41
CA THR A 95 8.85 4.74 3.97
C THR A 95 9.22 3.53 3.14
N LEU A 96 10.31 2.83 3.47
CA LEU A 96 10.70 1.60 2.79
C LEU A 96 9.66 0.49 3.00
N SER A 97 9.16 0.31 4.22
CA SER A 97 8.08 -0.65 4.51
C SER A 97 6.82 -0.36 3.69
N LEU A 98 6.38 0.90 3.61
CA LEU A 98 5.23 1.30 2.81
C LEU A 98 5.48 1.10 1.31
N GLY A 99 6.72 1.29 0.84
CA GLY A 99 7.11 1.00 -0.54
C GLY A 99 6.98 -0.48 -0.87
N MET A 100 7.41 -1.33 0.05
CA MET A 100 7.23 -2.78 -0.08
C MET A 100 5.76 -3.19 -0.07
N LEU A 101 4.96 -2.60 0.81
CA LEU A 101 3.52 -2.83 0.86
C LEU A 101 2.81 -2.35 -0.41
N LEU A 102 3.20 -1.20 -0.97
CA LEU A 102 2.67 -0.70 -2.24
C LEU A 102 2.87 -1.73 -3.36
N LEU A 103 4.07 -2.32 -3.48
CA LEU A 103 4.31 -3.33 -4.52
C LEU A 103 3.44 -4.58 -4.34
N ALA A 104 3.22 -5.01 -3.09
CA ALA A 104 2.39 -6.17 -2.81
C ALA A 104 0.90 -5.89 -3.04
N GLU A 105 0.38 -4.78 -2.52
CA GLU A 105 -1.04 -4.43 -2.54
C GLU A 105 -1.55 -3.99 -3.92
N ALA A 106 -0.66 -3.42 -4.74
CA ALA A 106 -0.97 -2.98 -6.09
C ALA A 106 -0.55 -4.00 -7.18
N ALA A 107 -0.29 -5.25 -6.79
CA ALA A 107 0.06 -6.33 -7.71
C ALA A 107 1.25 -6.02 -8.62
N ARG A 108 2.28 -5.34 -8.12
CA ARG A 108 3.44 -4.91 -8.91
C ARG A 108 4.66 -5.81 -8.68
N GLY A 109 5.58 -5.79 -9.64
CA GLY A 109 6.81 -6.57 -9.52
C GLY A 109 7.65 -6.10 -8.32
N PRO A 110 8.28 -7.00 -7.56
CA PRO A 110 8.50 -8.42 -7.86
C PRO A 110 7.47 -9.37 -7.22
N ILE A 111 6.36 -8.86 -6.68
CA ILE A 111 5.36 -9.65 -5.95
C ILE A 111 4.41 -10.33 -6.91
N ASP A 112 3.84 -9.54 -7.81
CA ASP A 112 2.96 -10.02 -8.87
C ASP A 112 3.27 -9.29 -10.18
N ASP A 113 2.73 -9.80 -11.28
CA ASP A 113 2.79 -9.14 -12.59
C ASP A 113 1.42 -9.26 -13.26
N PRO A 114 0.66 -8.15 -13.40
CA PRO A 114 -0.69 -8.17 -13.94
C PRO A 114 -0.71 -8.25 -15.47
N THR A 115 0.46 -8.33 -16.12
CA THR A 115 0.57 -8.49 -17.57
C THR A 115 0.86 -9.94 -17.98
N THR A 116 1.12 -10.81 -17.00
CA THR A 116 1.46 -12.21 -17.25
C THR A 116 0.22 -13.09 -17.17
N HIS A 117 -0.37 -13.42 -18.32
CA HIS A 117 -1.54 -14.31 -18.44
C HIS A 117 -1.21 -15.81 -18.32
N LEU A 118 -0.21 -16.18 -17.50
CA LEU A 118 0.14 -17.59 -17.28
C LEU A 118 -0.73 -18.15 -16.15
N GLU A 119 -1.73 -18.95 -16.54
CA GLU A 119 -2.80 -19.52 -15.68
C GLU A 119 -2.35 -20.03 -14.31
N LEU A 120 -1.16 -20.62 -14.22
CA LEU A 120 -0.65 -21.22 -12.99
C LEU A 120 0.08 -20.25 -12.05
N THR A 121 0.58 -19.13 -12.55
CA THR A 121 1.39 -18.17 -11.75
C THR A 121 0.66 -16.89 -11.40
N MET A 122 -0.44 -16.59 -12.09
CA MET A 122 -1.26 -15.41 -11.83
C MET A 122 -1.80 -15.40 -10.37
N ILE A 123 -1.91 -14.21 -9.78
CA ILE A 123 -2.53 -13.99 -8.46
C ILE A 123 -3.72 -13.06 -8.63
N HIS A 124 -3.48 -11.77 -8.89
CA HIS A 124 -4.54 -10.77 -8.98
C HIS A 124 -5.36 -10.91 -10.25
N GLU A 125 -4.69 -11.20 -11.37
CA GLU A 125 -5.35 -11.28 -12.67
C GLU A 125 -6.33 -12.45 -12.75
N VAL A 126 -6.04 -13.57 -12.08
CA VAL A 126 -6.96 -14.73 -12.05
C VAL A 126 -8.30 -14.36 -11.47
N MET A 127 -8.32 -13.51 -10.45
CA MET A 127 -9.55 -13.11 -9.77
C MET A 127 -10.47 -12.23 -10.63
N ALA A 128 -9.99 -11.76 -11.78
CA ALA A 128 -10.73 -10.91 -12.71
C ALA A 128 -11.01 -11.59 -14.05
N LEU A 129 -10.63 -12.86 -14.25
CA LEU A 129 -10.64 -13.52 -15.56
C LEU A 129 -12.04 -13.66 -16.15
N ASP A 130 -13.01 -14.02 -15.32
CA ASP A 130 -14.39 -14.24 -15.78
C ASP A 130 -15.21 -12.94 -15.81
N HIS A 131 -14.62 -11.79 -15.45
CA HIS A 131 -15.25 -10.48 -15.50
C HIS A 131 -14.99 -9.78 -16.85
N SER A 132 -16.01 -9.09 -17.38
CA SER A 132 -15.89 -8.34 -18.64
C SER A 132 -16.68 -7.03 -18.60
N GLY A 133 -16.40 -6.15 -19.57
CA GLY A 133 -17.17 -4.91 -19.76
C GLY A 133 -17.12 -3.98 -18.53
N PRO A 134 -18.28 -3.49 -18.03
CA PRO A 134 -18.34 -2.57 -16.89
C PRO A 134 -17.72 -3.13 -15.60
N ASP A 135 -17.91 -4.41 -15.32
CA ASP A 135 -17.43 -5.03 -14.08
C ASP A 135 -15.90 -5.07 -14.06
N LEU A 136 -15.29 -5.46 -15.19
CA LEU A 136 -13.84 -5.41 -15.36
C LEU A 136 -13.30 -3.98 -15.24
N ALA A 137 -14.01 -2.99 -15.80
CA ALA A 137 -13.61 -1.59 -15.67
C ALA A 137 -13.61 -1.11 -14.22
N LEU A 138 -14.58 -1.53 -13.40
CA LEU A 138 -14.62 -1.22 -11.97
C LEU A 138 -13.46 -1.88 -11.20
N ILE A 139 -13.12 -3.13 -11.52
CA ILE A 139 -11.98 -3.84 -10.91
C ILE A 139 -10.66 -3.13 -11.24
N LEU A 140 -10.44 -2.79 -12.52
CA LEU A 140 -9.25 -2.08 -12.97
C LEU A 140 -9.15 -0.67 -12.36
N TYR A 141 -10.28 0.03 -12.26
CA TYR A 141 -10.33 1.33 -11.59
C TYR A 141 -10.01 1.21 -10.10
N GLY A 142 -10.56 0.21 -9.40
CA GLY A 142 -10.25 -0.07 -8.00
C GLY A 142 -8.77 -0.35 -7.77
N SER A 143 -8.14 -1.12 -8.65
CA SER A 143 -6.68 -1.35 -8.67
C SER A 143 -5.90 -0.03 -8.82
N ALA A 144 -6.28 0.82 -9.77
CA ALA A 144 -5.65 2.12 -9.98
C ALA A 144 -5.80 3.05 -8.77
N VAL A 145 -6.98 3.07 -8.13
CA VAL A 145 -7.23 3.83 -6.90
C VAL A 145 -6.36 3.30 -5.76
N ARG A 146 -6.24 1.98 -5.59
CA ARG A 146 -5.38 1.39 -4.55
C ARG A 146 -3.91 1.76 -4.74
N PHE A 147 -3.40 1.70 -5.97
CA PHE A 147 -2.05 2.16 -6.29
C PHE A 147 -1.86 3.65 -5.94
N ALA A 148 -2.79 4.50 -6.35
CA ALA A 148 -2.75 5.92 -6.07
C ALA A 148 -2.83 6.22 -4.56
N LEU A 149 -3.61 5.46 -3.79
CA LEU A 149 -3.70 5.61 -2.33
C LEU A 149 -2.36 5.32 -1.66
N PHE A 150 -1.76 4.16 -1.89
CA PHE A 150 -0.45 3.83 -1.31
C PHE A 150 0.64 4.77 -1.82
N GLY A 151 0.58 5.18 -3.10
CA GLY A 151 1.48 6.18 -3.67
C GLY A 151 1.35 7.53 -2.97
N ALA A 152 0.13 7.99 -2.66
CA ALA A 152 -0.10 9.22 -1.93
C ALA A 152 0.46 9.17 -0.51
N LEU A 153 0.28 8.04 0.20
CA LEU A 153 0.88 7.84 1.54
C LEU A 153 2.41 7.94 1.49
N LEU A 154 3.03 7.31 0.48
CA LEU A 154 4.48 7.40 0.28
C LEU A 154 4.94 8.83 -0.03
N VAL A 155 4.23 9.53 -0.90
CA VAL A 155 4.56 10.91 -1.26
C VAL A 155 4.42 11.84 -0.07
N ASP A 156 3.35 11.72 0.71
CA ASP A 156 3.14 12.56 1.90
C ASP A 156 4.14 12.25 3.03
N LEU A 157 4.61 11.01 3.12
CA LEU A 157 5.66 10.65 4.07
C LEU A 157 7.05 11.11 3.60
N ALA A 158 7.43 10.83 2.35
CA ALA A 158 8.77 11.11 1.82
C ALA A 158 8.98 12.58 1.45
N TRP A 159 7.94 13.26 0.99
CA TRP A 159 7.95 14.67 0.64
C TRP A 159 6.75 15.41 1.26
N PRO A 160 6.81 15.70 2.58
CA PRO A 160 5.71 16.36 3.29
C PRO A 160 5.38 17.72 2.69
N ALA A 161 4.09 18.00 2.52
CA ALA A 161 3.59 19.21 1.83
C ALA A 161 3.81 20.55 2.56
N GLY A 162 4.47 20.58 3.72
CA GLY A 162 4.62 21.70 4.67
C GLY A 162 4.20 23.10 4.19
N GLY A 163 2.99 23.54 4.56
CA GLY A 163 2.52 24.93 4.37
C GLY A 163 2.36 25.41 2.92
N LEU A 164 2.47 24.52 1.92
CA LEU A 164 2.24 24.87 0.52
C LEU A 164 0.79 25.33 0.27
N SER A 165 0.62 26.22 -0.72
CA SER A 165 -0.72 26.57 -1.23
C SER A 165 -1.40 25.36 -1.86
N ASP A 166 -2.73 25.37 -1.97
CA ASP A 166 -3.51 24.24 -2.48
C ASP A 166 -3.07 23.76 -3.86
N LEU A 167 -2.79 24.72 -4.75
CA LEU A 167 -2.31 24.42 -6.10
C LEU A 167 -0.91 23.78 -6.07
N ALA A 168 -0.01 24.29 -5.23
CA ALA A 168 1.33 23.71 -5.09
C ALA A 168 1.30 22.34 -4.41
N ALA A 169 0.43 22.12 -3.42
CA ALA A 169 0.25 20.84 -2.75
C ALA A 169 -0.30 19.77 -3.71
N THR A 170 -1.25 20.15 -4.58
CA THR A 170 -1.81 19.28 -5.63
C THR A 170 -0.78 18.95 -6.70
N ALA A 171 -0.04 19.95 -7.18
CA ALA A 171 1.04 19.75 -8.14
C ALA A 171 2.14 18.83 -7.58
N ARG A 172 2.54 19.03 -6.32
CA ARG A 172 3.49 18.16 -5.61
C ARG A 172 2.96 16.72 -5.51
N LEU A 173 1.69 16.52 -5.15
CA LEU A 173 1.11 15.17 -5.11
C LEU A 173 1.14 14.51 -6.49
N GLY A 174 0.74 15.24 -7.54
CA GLY A 174 0.77 14.73 -8.92
C GLY A 174 2.18 14.35 -9.38
N LEU A 175 3.17 15.22 -9.15
CA LEU A 175 4.58 14.94 -9.44
C LEU A 175 5.12 13.77 -8.61
N GLY A 176 4.74 13.70 -7.33
CA GLY A 176 5.11 12.60 -6.46
C GLY A 176 4.55 11.26 -6.92
N LEU A 177 3.29 11.21 -7.36
CA LEU A 177 2.68 10.00 -7.91
C LEU A 177 3.36 9.56 -9.20
N VAL A 178 3.74 10.50 -10.07
CA VAL A 178 4.55 10.21 -11.26
C VAL A 178 5.91 9.63 -10.85
N ALA A 179 6.57 10.22 -9.84
CA ALA A 179 7.83 9.70 -9.33
C ALA A 179 7.70 8.29 -8.75
N VAL A 180 6.64 8.01 -7.97
CA VAL A 180 6.34 6.67 -7.47
C VAL A 180 6.12 5.69 -8.62
N ALA A 181 5.36 6.06 -9.64
CA ALA A 181 5.14 5.22 -10.82
C ALA A 181 6.45 4.91 -11.56
N VAL A 182 7.35 5.89 -11.71
CA VAL A 182 8.68 5.69 -12.31
C VAL A 182 9.52 4.76 -11.46
N LEU A 183 9.55 4.94 -10.13
CA LEU A 183 10.30 4.07 -9.22
C LEU A 183 9.79 2.63 -9.27
N VAL A 184 8.48 2.43 -9.29
CA VAL A 184 7.86 1.11 -9.47
C VAL A 184 8.27 0.51 -10.81
N GLY A 185 8.20 1.27 -11.90
CA GLY A 185 8.64 0.81 -13.22
C GLY A 185 10.12 0.42 -13.28
N ILE A 186 10.99 1.11 -12.54
CA ILE A 186 12.41 0.74 -12.39
C ILE A 186 12.55 -0.59 -11.64
N VAL A 187 11.82 -0.77 -10.53
CA VAL A 187 11.83 -2.02 -9.76
C VAL A 187 11.37 -3.18 -10.65
N GLU A 188 10.29 -3.02 -11.39
CA GLU A 188 9.75 -4.04 -12.29
C GLU A 188 10.70 -4.38 -13.43
N SER A 189 11.39 -3.38 -13.97
CA SER A 189 12.36 -3.58 -15.05
C SER A 189 13.67 -4.23 -14.58
N SER A 190 13.99 -4.14 -13.28
CA SER A 190 15.26 -4.60 -12.71
C SER A 190 15.16 -5.89 -11.89
N MET A 191 13.97 -6.25 -11.42
CA MET A 191 13.74 -7.42 -10.58
C MET A 191 12.92 -8.50 -11.28
N ALA A 192 13.34 -9.75 -11.14
CA ALA A 192 12.52 -10.89 -11.50
C ALA A 192 11.44 -11.15 -10.43
N ARG A 193 10.33 -11.76 -10.85
CA ARG A 193 9.24 -12.15 -9.96
C ARG A 193 9.72 -13.10 -8.86
N LEU A 194 9.31 -12.83 -7.62
CA LEU A 194 9.55 -13.72 -6.50
C LEU A 194 8.73 -15.00 -6.64
N ARG A 195 9.28 -16.10 -6.11
CA ARG A 195 8.51 -17.33 -5.92
C ARG A 195 7.43 -17.05 -4.86
N LEU A 196 6.23 -17.60 -5.05
CA LEU A 196 5.09 -17.44 -4.12
C LEU A 196 5.50 -17.70 -2.65
N LEU A 197 6.31 -18.76 -2.42
CA LEU A 197 6.82 -19.14 -1.10
C LEU A 197 7.73 -18.09 -0.43
N ARG A 198 8.27 -17.12 -1.19
CA ARG A 198 9.12 -16.03 -0.68
C ARG A 198 8.32 -14.76 -0.40
N ILE A 199 7.09 -14.63 -0.90
CA ILE A 199 6.25 -13.44 -0.68
C ILE A 199 5.94 -13.22 0.81
N PRO A 200 5.59 -14.25 1.62
CA PRO A 200 5.44 -14.08 3.05
C PRO A 200 6.69 -13.53 3.73
N GLN A 201 7.88 -13.98 3.33
CA GLN A 201 9.16 -13.50 3.90
C GLN A 201 9.41 -12.03 3.56
N TYR A 202 9.03 -11.61 2.35
CA TYR A 202 9.09 -10.21 1.91
C TYR A 202 8.14 -9.32 2.72
N LEU A 203 6.91 -9.76 2.98
CA LEU A 203 5.94 -8.98 3.76
C LEU A 203 6.31 -8.94 5.25
N VAL A 204 6.84 -10.03 5.78
CA VAL A 204 7.39 -10.07 7.14
C VAL A 204 8.57 -9.10 7.26
N SER A 205 9.46 -9.02 6.28
CA SER A 205 10.56 -8.04 6.34
C SER A 205 10.08 -6.59 6.24
N ALA A 206 9.00 -6.30 5.51
CA ALA A 206 8.34 -5.00 5.57
C ALA A 206 7.85 -4.69 7.00
N GLY A 207 7.13 -5.61 7.63
CA GLY A 207 6.69 -5.46 9.02
C GLY A 207 7.85 -5.29 10.02
N ILE A 208 8.96 -6.01 9.82
CA ILE A 208 10.18 -5.88 10.63
C ILE A 208 10.79 -4.49 10.46
N LEU A 209 10.90 -3.96 9.24
CA LEU A 209 11.42 -2.61 8.99
C LEU A 209 10.59 -1.56 9.74
N ALA A 210 9.27 -1.62 9.64
CA ALA A 210 8.38 -0.74 10.39
C ALA A 210 8.55 -0.89 11.91
N SER A 211 8.69 -2.13 12.41
CA SER A 211 8.90 -2.44 13.83
C SER A 211 10.23 -1.88 14.35
N LEU A 212 11.31 -1.99 13.58
CA LEU A 212 12.61 -1.41 13.92
C LEU A 212 12.53 0.11 14.00
N GLY A 213 11.77 0.73 13.10
CA GLY A 213 11.45 2.17 13.17
C GLY A 213 10.77 2.55 14.48
N ALA A 214 9.77 1.78 14.93
CA ALA A 214 9.12 2.01 16.24
C ALA A 214 10.09 1.81 17.41
N LEU A 215 10.91 0.76 17.36
CA LEU A 215 11.86 0.47 18.43
C LEU A 215 12.90 1.58 18.61
N LEU A 216 13.29 2.26 17.54
CA LEU A 216 14.17 3.43 17.62
C LEU A 216 13.51 4.65 18.30
N LEU A 217 12.18 4.77 18.23
CA LEU A 217 11.43 5.87 18.85
C LEU A 217 11.15 5.66 20.35
N LEU A 218 11.18 4.40 20.80
CA LEU A 218 10.88 4.01 22.19
C LEU A 218 12.12 3.97 23.10
N ARG A 219 13.30 4.30 22.56
CA ARG A 219 14.56 4.40 23.31
C ARG A 219 14.73 5.79 23.92
#